data_AF-A0A966EZ17-F1
#
_entry.id   AF-A0A966EZ17-F1
#
_cell.length_a   1.000
_cell.length_b   1.000
_cell.length_c   1.000
_cell.angle_alpha   90.00
_cell.angle_beta   90.00
_cell.angle_gamma   90.00
#
_symmetry.space_group_name_H-M   'P 1'
#
loop_
_entity.id
_entity.type
_entity.pdbx_description
1 polymer ?
#
loop_
_entity_poly.entity_id
_entity_poly.type
_entity_poly.pdbx_seq_one_letter_code
_entity_poly.pdbx_strand_id
1 'polypeptide(L)' 'MMRTTLGLLKAMRQRGEKIAMLTCYDASFAALLEAAGVDVLLVGDSLGMVLQG' A
#
# COMPACT_ATOMS: atom_id res chain seq x y z
N MET A 1 5.90 -13.59 -4.11
CA MET A 1 5.78 -12.21 -4.63
C MET A 1 7.02 -11.43 -4.21
N MET A 2 7.48 -10.43 -4.98
CA MET A 2 8.70 -9.69 -4.65
C MET A 2 8.40 -8.63 -3.57
N ARG A 3 9.24 -8.53 -2.55
CA ARG A 3 9.08 -7.55 -1.47
C ARG A 3 9.24 -6.13 -2.00
N THR A 4 8.25 -5.26 -1.77
CA THR A 4 8.37 -3.82 -2.07
C THR A 4 9.42 -3.17 -1.17
N THR A 5 10.31 -2.37 -1.77
CA THR A 5 11.37 -1.63 -1.06
C THR A 5 11.48 -0.21 -1.60
N LEU A 6 12.14 0.68 -0.86
CA LEU A 6 12.40 2.05 -1.31
C LEU A 6 13.16 2.10 -2.65
N GLY A 7 14.07 1.16 -2.88
CA GLY A 7 14.80 1.04 -4.15
C GLY A 7 13.88 0.71 -5.32
N LEU A 8 12.92 -0.20 -5.10
CA LEU A 8 11.91 -0.55 -6.11
C LEU A 8 11.02 0.65 -6.45
N LEU A 9 10.50 1.35 -5.43
CA LEU A 9 9.64 2.53 -5.64
C LEU A 9 10.38 3.66 -6.38
N LYS A 10 11.67 3.87 -6.06
CA LYS A 10 12.51 4.84 -6.78
C LYS A 10 12.66 4.47 -8.26
N ALA A 11 12.86 3.18 -8.54
CA ALA A 11 12.99 2.69 -9.91
C ALA A 11 11.67 2.81 -10.69
N MET A 12 10.52 2.50 -10.07
CA MET A 12 9.19 2.69 -10.68
C MET A 12 8.98 4.16 -11.07
N ARG A 13 9.30 5.09 -10.16
CA ARG A 13 9.24 6.53 -10.44
C ARG A 13 10.13 6.94 -11.62
N GLN A 14 11.35 6.42 -11.71
CA GLN A 14 12.28 6.70 -12.82
C GLN A 14 11.76 6.18 -14.16
N ARG A 15 11.05 5.04 -14.15
CA ARG A 15 10.41 4.45 -15.34
C ARG A 15 9.07 5.09 -15.71
N GLY A 16 8.53 5.98 -14.87
CA GLY A 16 7.21 6.57 -15.08
C GLY A 16 6.05 5.63 -14.75
N GLU A 17 6.32 4.51 -14.08
CA GLU A 17 5.30 3.58 -13.59
C GLU A 17 4.55 4.20 -12.40
N LYS A 18 3.22 4.11 -12.41
CA LYS A 18 2.39 4.61 -11.31
C LYS A 18 2.50 3.66 -10.12
N ILE A 19 2.50 4.23 -8.92
CA ILE A 19 2.54 3.51 -7.65
C ILE A 19 1.13 3.59 -7.05
N ALA A 20 0.49 2.44 -6.83
CA ALA A 20 -0.80 2.33 -6.18
C ALA A 20 -0.61 2.18 -4.66
N MET A 21 -1.21 3.10 -3.89
CA MET A 21 -1.18 3.09 -2.43
C MET A 21 -2.59 3.12 -1.88
N LEU A 22 -2.87 2.26 -0.90
CA LEU A 22 -4.15 2.20 -0.20
C LEU A 22 -3.93 2.18 1.30
N THR A 23 -4.88 2.74 2.06
CA THR A 23 -4.88 2.61 3.51
C THR A 23 -5.29 1.18 3.91
N CYS A 24 -4.69 0.66 4.97
CA CYS A 24 -4.97 -0.68 5.47
C CYS A 24 -4.79 -0.73 6.98
N TYR A 25 -5.73 -1.38 7.68
CA TYR A 25 -5.81 -1.34 9.15
C TYR A 25 -5.89 -2.72 9.81
N ASP A 26 -6.10 -3.79 9.03
CA ASP A 26 -6.10 -5.17 9.53
C ASP A 26 -5.41 -6.15 8.59
N ALA A 27 -5.14 -7.35 9.11
CA ALA A 27 -4.41 -8.39 8.40
C ALA A 27 -5.20 -8.99 7.22
N SER A 28 -6.53 -9.02 7.31
CA SER A 28 -7.39 -9.60 6.28
C SER A 28 -7.37 -8.75 5.03
N PHE A 29 -7.54 -7.43 5.16
CA PHE A 29 -7.39 -6.50 4.04
C PHE A 29 -5.95 -6.44 3.55
N ALA A 30 -4.95 -6.54 4.42
CA ALA A 30 -3.55 -6.54 3.97
C ALA A 30 -3.26 -7.69 3.00
N ALA A 31 -3.71 -8.90 3.34
CA ALA A 31 -3.57 -10.07 2.47
C ALA A 31 -4.34 -9.92 1.15
N LEU A 32 -5.56 -9.37 1.20
CA LEU A 32 -6.37 -9.12 0.00
C LEU A 32 -5.70 -8.10 -0.93
N LEU A 33 -5.23 -6.98 -0.40
CA LEU A 33 -4.62 -5.89 -1.15
C LEU A 33 -3.26 -6.29 -1.73
N GLU A 34 -2.48 -7.10 -0.99
CA GLU A 34 -1.27 -7.72 -1.52
C GLU A 34 -1.58 -8.62 -2.72
N ALA A 35 -2.60 -9.49 -2.61
CA ALA A 35 -3.03 -10.34 -3.72
C ALA A 35 -3.55 -9.55 -4.93
N ALA A 36 -4.13 -8.36 -4.71
CA ALA A 36 -4.59 -7.45 -5.74
C ALA A 36 -3.47 -6.64 -6.41
N GLY A 37 -2.22 -6.72 -5.91
CA GLY A 37 -1.06 -6.04 -6.48
C GLY A 37 -0.90 -4.58 -6.05
N VAL A 38 -1.38 -4.22 -4.85
CA VAL A 38 -1.16 -2.89 -4.28
C VAL A 38 0.31 -2.75 -3.89
N ASP A 39 0.96 -1.68 -4.36
CA ASP A 39 2.40 -1.48 -4.15
C ASP A 39 2.73 -1.14 -2.69
N VAL A 40 1.88 -0.33 -2.04
CA VAL A 40 2.11 0.17 -0.68
C VAL A 40 0.81 0.18 0.14
N LEU A 41 0.88 -0.39 1.35
CA LEU A 41 -0.18 -0.30 2.36
C LEU A 41 0.17 0.76 3.40
N LEU A 42 -0.72 1.72 3.61
CA LEU A 42 -0.56 2.82 4.57
C LEU A 42 -1.41 2.59 5.82
N VAL A 43 -0.76 2.41 6.97
CA VAL A 43 -1.43 2.49 8.27
C VAL A 43 -1.46 3.97 8.69
N GLY A 44 -2.51 4.67 8.27
CA GLY A 44 -2.67 6.11 8.48
C GLY A 44 -3.53 6.48 9.69
N ASP A 45 -3.43 7.74 10.11
CA ASP A 45 -4.30 8.38 11.12
C ASP A 45 -5.76 8.54 10.65
N SER A 46 -6.01 8.46 9.34
CA SER A 46 -7.36 8.37 8.76
C SER A 46 -8.21 7.21 9.29
N LEU A 47 -7.60 6.25 10.01
CA LEU A 47 -8.28 5.28 10.85
C LEU A 47 -9.35 5.93 11.76
N GLY A 48 -9.05 7.08 12.38
CA GLY A 48 -9.96 7.76 13.30
C GLY A 48 -11.25 8.21 12.64
N MET A 49 -11.20 8.70 11.39
CA MET A 49 -12.39 9.19 10.68
C MET A 49 -13.23 8.07 10.04
N VAL A 50 -12.62 6.90 9.78
CA VAL A 50 -13.28 5.80 9.06
C VAL A 50 -13.75 4.68 9.99
N LEU A 51 -13.01 4.40 11.07
CA LEU A 51 -13.31 3.30 11.99
C LEU A 51 -13.75 3.75 13.37
N GLN A 52 -13.48 4.99 13.79
CA GLN A 52 -13.89 5.48 15.13
C GLN A 52 -15.13 6.39 15.12
N GLY A 53 -15.50 6.97 13.97
CA GLY A 53 -16.71 7.81 13.83
C GLY A 53 -16.55 9.17 14.48
#